data_AF-A0A7V4LCN3-F1
#
_entry.id   AF-A0A7V4LCN3-F1
#
_cell.length_a   1.000
_cell.length_b   1.000
_cell.length_c   1.000
_cell.angle_alpha   90.00
_cell.angle_beta   90.00
_cell.angle_gamma   90.00
#
_symmetry.space_group_name_H-M   'P 1'
#
loop_
_entity.id
_entity.type
_entity.pdbx_description
1 polymer ?
#
loop_
_entity_poly.entity_id
_entity_poly.type
_entity_poly.pdbx_seq_one_letter_code
_entity_poly.pdbx_strand_id
1 'polypeptide(L)'
;EAREAPALAEEDIQTLAGWSLIPERYFKRPQETEWALDEKGRIWILQSRRLISPQPLEVPDICDSCSTYPVLIKDQGAVAHAGVGAGPVFVVSSDQDLERFPEGAVLVTRYTAPWLAPVVPKAVAIVAERGSPAGHLATISREFRVPTLVGVANAVALLPPGEDITVDTHNRLIYQGRVAELLRYELIQATAFEDAPEFRLLRRLLKRIAPLNLTDPLDQNFTPEGCASVHDIIRFVHEKAVQELMDLPRFLKRFKEARVCTLVSEVPIGLKIWDLGGGIDPQARGTQITVAQIRSLPLQALWEGVTLPGVWSTEPVAVDFKGLMSSLTRTLSNGLGAPDYMGINLAVVTETYLNLHLRLGYHYNLIDVRMEANPNRNHIYFRFVGGVTDLTRRSRRARLLADILSKYHFKVDIKGDLVLARILHLPQEEMRRRLIALGQLVGFTRQLDMQLKSDEDVGHFLEAFIQRLEPAGDSPSPQGGKDGTEQVKNSHPGR
;
A
#
# COMPACT_ATOMS: atom_id res chain seq x y z
N GLU A 1 -39.73 -13.03 -54.16
CA GLU A 1 -38.32 -13.51 -54.16
C GLU A 1 -37.47 -12.86 -53.08
N ALA A 2 -37.36 -11.52 -52.98
CA ALA A 2 -36.51 -10.88 -51.94
C ALA A 2 -36.98 -11.03 -50.46
N ARG A 3 -38.15 -11.60 -50.19
CA ARG A 3 -38.65 -11.84 -48.81
C ARG A 3 -38.06 -13.07 -48.14
N GLU A 4 -37.51 -14.00 -48.91
CA GLU A 4 -36.89 -15.22 -48.37
C GLU A 4 -35.36 -15.13 -48.33
N ALA A 5 -34.78 -14.05 -48.87
CA ALA A 5 -33.36 -13.77 -48.75
C ALA A 5 -33.06 -13.23 -47.33
N PRO A 6 -31.95 -13.65 -46.70
CA PRO A 6 -31.50 -13.08 -45.44
C PRO A 6 -31.33 -11.57 -45.56
N ALA A 7 -31.77 -10.82 -44.55
CA ALA A 7 -31.68 -9.35 -44.55
C ALA A 7 -30.25 -8.81 -44.31
N LEU A 8 -29.30 -9.70 -44.00
CA LEU A 8 -27.90 -9.39 -43.69
C LEU A 8 -26.97 -10.32 -44.45
N ALA A 9 -25.79 -9.82 -44.82
CA ALA A 9 -24.69 -10.66 -45.28
C ALA A 9 -24.00 -11.36 -44.09
N GLU A 10 -23.27 -12.45 -44.36
CA GLU A 10 -22.51 -13.17 -43.34
C GLU A 10 -21.48 -12.27 -42.63
N GLU A 11 -20.85 -11.35 -43.37
CA GLU A 11 -19.88 -10.37 -42.83
C GLU A 11 -20.53 -9.39 -41.84
N ASP A 12 -21.78 -8.98 -42.10
CA ASP A 12 -22.53 -8.09 -41.20
C ASP A 12 -22.89 -8.82 -39.90
N ILE A 13 -23.24 -10.11 -39.99
CA ILE A 13 -23.55 -10.96 -38.83
C ILE A 13 -22.31 -11.12 -37.95
N GLN A 14 -21.14 -11.39 -38.54
CA GLN A 14 -19.88 -11.50 -37.78
C GLN A 14 -19.50 -10.18 -37.12
N THR A 15 -19.70 -9.05 -37.82
CA THR A 15 -19.46 -7.71 -37.28
C THR A 15 -20.38 -7.42 -36.10
N LEU A 16 -21.68 -7.69 -36.24
CA LEU A 16 -22.66 -7.54 -35.16
C LEU A 16 -22.32 -8.42 -33.96
N ALA A 17 -21.99 -9.70 -34.18
CA ALA A 17 -21.59 -10.60 -33.12
C ALA A 17 -20.35 -10.08 -32.36
N GLY A 18 -19.33 -9.63 -33.10
CA GLY A 18 -18.14 -9.01 -32.51
C GLY A 18 -18.47 -7.76 -31.69
N TRP A 19 -19.33 -6.88 -32.21
CA TRP A 19 -19.72 -5.65 -31.53
C TRP A 19 -20.61 -5.89 -30.32
N SER A 20 -21.52 -6.87 -30.35
CA SER A 20 -22.36 -7.24 -29.21
C SER A 20 -21.55 -7.82 -28.04
N LEU A 21 -20.39 -8.44 -28.31
CA LEU A 21 -19.48 -8.91 -27.27
C LEU A 21 -18.77 -7.77 -26.52
N ILE A 22 -18.60 -6.59 -27.13
CA ILE A 22 -17.93 -5.44 -26.50
C ILE A 22 -18.70 -4.94 -25.26
N PRO A 23 -19.98 -4.54 -25.36
CA PRO A 23 -20.74 -4.08 -24.19
C PRO A 23 -20.94 -5.23 -23.19
N GLU A 24 -21.12 -6.48 -23.64
CA GLU A 24 -21.17 -7.63 -22.72
C GLU A 24 -19.87 -7.79 -21.92
N ARG A 25 -18.70 -7.69 -22.56
CA ARG A 25 -17.39 -7.71 -21.88
C ARG A 25 -17.16 -6.51 -20.98
N TYR A 26 -17.67 -5.34 -21.35
CA TYR A 26 -17.55 -4.12 -20.54
C TYR A 26 -18.44 -4.18 -19.30
N PHE A 27 -19.72 -4.53 -19.46
CA PHE A 27 -20.69 -4.62 -18.38
C PHE A 27 -20.61 -5.93 -17.60
N LYS A 28 -19.84 -6.91 -18.09
CA LYS A 28 -19.68 -8.27 -17.53
C LYS A 28 -21.02 -8.98 -17.32
N ARG A 29 -21.98 -8.75 -18.21
CA ARG A 29 -23.36 -9.25 -18.13
C ARG A 29 -23.98 -9.37 -19.52
N PRO A 30 -24.93 -10.30 -19.73
CA PRO A 30 -25.72 -10.38 -20.94
C PRO A 30 -26.39 -9.05 -21.26
N GLN A 31 -26.20 -8.58 -22.49
CA GLN A 31 -26.79 -7.34 -22.98
C GLN A 31 -27.85 -7.64 -24.03
N GLU A 32 -28.91 -6.84 -24.00
CA GLU A 32 -29.83 -6.65 -25.10
C GLU A 32 -29.34 -5.45 -25.90
N THR A 33 -29.01 -5.67 -27.16
CA THR A 33 -28.44 -4.66 -28.04
C THR A 33 -29.38 -4.39 -29.21
N GLU A 34 -29.75 -3.14 -29.38
CA GLU A 34 -30.51 -2.67 -30.54
C GLU A 34 -29.56 -2.03 -31.54
N TRP A 35 -29.72 -2.37 -32.82
CA TRP A 35 -28.85 -1.91 -33.89
C TRP A 35 -29.66 -1.56 -35.14
N ALA A 36 -29.06 -0.78 -36.04
CA ALA A 36 -29.61 -0.47 -37.34
C ALA A 36 -28.54 -0.51 -38.43
N LEU A 37 -28.94 -0.93 -39.64
CA LEU A 37 -28.14 -0.82 -40.85
C LEU A 37 -28.63 0.40 -41.64
N ASP A 38 -27.73 1.35 -41.92
CA ASP A 38 -28.08 2.53 -42.70
C ASP A 38 -28.09 2.27 -44.22
N GLU A 39 -28.61 3.21 -45.00
CA GLU A 39 -28.71 3.10 -46.47
C GLU A 39 -27.35 2.98 -47.18
N LYS A 40 -26.25 3.27 -46.48
CA LYS A 40 -24.87 3.12 -46.98
C LYS A 40 -24.25 1.78 -46.58
N GLY A 41 -25.02 0.88 -45.97
CA GLY A 41 -24.55 -0.42 -45.50
C GLY A 41 -23.71 -0.35 -44.22
N ARG A 42 -23.84 0.70 -43.40
CA ARG A 42 -23.09 0.82 -42.14
C ARG A 42 -23.97 0.42 -40.96
N ILE A 43 -23.40 -0.38 -40.07
CA ILE A 43 -24.06 -0.84 -38.85
C ILE A 43 -23.86 0.20 -37.74
N TRP A 44 -24.92 0.45 -36.97
CA TRP A 44 -24.93 1.36 -35.82
C TRP A 44 -25.52 0.64 -34.61
N ILE A 45 -24.85 0.72 -33.46
CA ILE A 45 -25.43 0.33 -32.17
C ILE A 45 -26.23 1.51 -31.63
N LEU A 46 -27.53 1.34 -31.47
CA LEU A 46 -28.44 2.39 -31.02
C LEU A 46 -28.62 2.36 -29.50
N GLN A 47 -28.70 1.16 -28.93
CA GLN A 47 -28.90 0.96 -27.50
C GLN A 47 -28.21 -0.32 -27.04
N SER A 48 -27.65 -0.29 -25.83
CA SER A 48 -27.29 -1.48 -25.08
C SER A 48 -27.87 -1.35 -23.68
N ARG A 49 -28.73 -2.28 -23.30
CA ARG A 49 -29.22 -2.38 -21.92
C ARG A 49 -29.09 -3.80 -21.45
N ARG A 50 -29.13 -3.99 -20.13
CA ARG A 50 -29.09 -5.33 -19.55
C ARG A 50 -30.25 -6.18 -20.08
N LEU A 51 -29.95 -7.41 -20.49
CA LEU A 51 -30.96 -8.39 -20.81
C LEU A 51 -31.64 -8.85 -19.51
N ILE A 52 -32.96 -8.64 -19.41
CA ILE A 52 -33.78 -9.13 -18.30
C ILE A 52 -34.52 -10.37 -18.83
N SER A 53 -33.97 -11.55 -18.58
CA SER A 53 -34.67 -12.81 -18.91
C SER A 53 -35.76 -13.07 -17.87
N PRO A 54 -37.04 -13.24 -18.27
CA PRO A 54 -38.12 -13.66 -17.37
C PRO A 54 -38.03 -15.16 -17.01
N GLN A 55 -37.26 -15.95 -17.76
CA GLN A 55 -37.04 -17.36 -17.46
C GLN A 55 -35.76 -17.55 -16.65
N PRO A 56 -35.78 -18.37 -15.57
CA PRO A 56 -34.57 -18.81 -14.90
C PRO A 56 -33.69 -19.49 -15.95
N LEU A 57 -32.48 -18.97 -16.15
CA LEU A 57 -31.49 -19.66 -16.96
C LEU A 57 -31.23 -21.00 -16.27
N GLU A 58 -31.41 -22.12 -16.99
CA GLU A 58 -31.14 -23.46 -16.45
C GLU A 58 -29.73 -23.47 -15.85
N VAL A 59 -29.65 -23.84 -14.58
CA VAL A 59 -28.41 -24.01 -13.84
C VAL A 59 -27.92 -25.42 -14.19
N PRO A 60 -26.83 -25.59 -14.96
CA PRO A 60 -26.30 -26.92 -15.23
C PRO A 60 -25.89 -27.60 -13.92
N ASP A 61 -25.93 -28.93 -13.86
CA ASP A 61 -25.30 -29.67 -12.76
C ASP A 61 -23.77 -29.62 -12.94
N ILE A 62 -23.15 -28.65 -12.25
CA ILE A 62 -21.75 -28.25 -12.44
C ILE A 62 -20.79 -29.35 -12.00
N CYS A 63 -21.11 -30.06 -10.91
CA CYS A 63 -20.20 -30.99 -10.27
C CYS A 63 -19.82 -32.15 -11.19
N ASP A 64 -20.81 -32.77 -11.85
CA ASP A 64 -20.56 -33.88 -12.78
C ASP A 64 -19.93 -33.38 -14.08
N SER A 65 -20.39 -32.24 -14.60
CA SER A 65 -19.91 -31.69 -15.88
C SER A 65 -18.44 -31.26 -15.83
N CYS A 66 -18.00 -30.67 -14.71
CA CYS A 66 -16.63 -30.17 -14.55
C CYS A 66 -15.60 -31.27 -14.27
N SER A 67 -16.05 -32.46 -13.85
CA SER A 67 -15.16 -33.59 -13.51
C SER A 67 -14.34 -34.10 -14.70
N THR A 68 -14.77 -33.77 -15.93
CA THR A 68 -14.13 -34.17 -17.19
C THR A 68 -12.90 -33.32 -17.55
N TYR A 69 -12.73 -32.15 -16.92
CA TYR A 69 -11.64 -31.23 -17.23
C TYR A 69 -10.41 -31.50 -16.34
N PRO A 70 -9.19 -31.54 -16.92
CA PRO A 70 -7.97 -31.71 -16.12
C PRO A 70 -7.78 -30.55 -15.14
N VAL A 71 -7.47 -30.87 -13.88
CA VAL A 71 -7.19 -29.88 -12.84
C VAL A 71 -5.68 -29.67 -12.71
N LEU A 72 -5.23 -28.44 -12.95
CA LEU A 72 -3.82 -28.03 -12.83
C LEU A 72 -3.45 -27.71 -11.37
N ILE A 73 -4.33 -27.02 -10.64
CA ILE A 73 -4.12 -26.62 -9.25
C ILE A 73 -5.41 -26.84 -8.45
N LYS A 74 -5.28 -27.40 -7.24
CA LYS A 74 -6.40 -27.69 -6.33
C LYS A 74 -6.09 -27.28 -4.90
N ASP A 75 -7.06 -26.64 -4.24
CA ASP A 75 -7.05 -26.30 -2.81
C ASP A 75 -5.87 -25.43 -2.36
N GLN A 76 -5.30 -24.65 -3.28
CA GLN A 76 -4.19 -23.73 -3.00
C GLN A 76 -4.60 -22.26 -3.04
N GLY A 77 -3.85 -21.45 -2.31
CA GLY A 77 -4.07 -20.02 -2.19
C GLY A 77 -5.30 -19.64 -1.36
N ALA A 78 -5.43 -18.34 -1.16
CA ALA A 78 -6.54 -17.67 -0.50
C ALA A 78 -7.30 -16.82 -1.51
N VAL A 79 -8.62 -16.80 -1.36
CA VAL A 79 -9.52 -16.02 -2.21
C VAL A 79 -9.42 -14.55 -1.85
N ALA A 80 -8.93 -13.73 -2.77
CA ALA A 80 -8.97 -12.28 -2.66
C ALA A 80 -10.33 -11.75 -3.16
N HIS A 81 -10.77 -12.20 -4.33
CA HIS A 81 -12.10 -11.93 -4.86
C HIS A 81 -12.66 -13.21 -5.48
N ALA A 82 -13.89 -13.56 -5.09
CA ALA A 82 -14.59 -14.73 -5.58
C ALA A 82 -15.10 -14.50 -7.01
N GLY A 83 -15.24 -15.56 -7.78
CA GLY A 83 -15.63 -15.55 -9.19
C GLY A 83 -14.95 -16.63 -10.02
N VAL A 84 -15.35 -16.70 -11.29
CA VAL A 84 -14.75 -17.58 -12.29
C VAL A 84 -14.31 -16.75 -13.50
N GLY A 85 -13.10 -16.99 -13.99
CA GLY A 85 -12.58 -16.35 -15.20
C GLY A 85 -11.73 -17.30 -16.01
N ALA A 86 -11.77 -17.17 -17.34
CA ALA A 86 -10.99 -18.03 -18.24
C ALA A 86 -10.36 -17.26 -19.39
N GLY A 87 -9.11 -17.61 -19.70
CA GLY A 87 -8.32 -16.97 -20.74
C GLY A 87 -6.88 -17.49 -20.79
N PRO A 88 -6.07 -17.01 -21.74
CA PRO A 88 -4.68 -17.42 -21.87
C PRO A 88 -3.87 -16.95 -20.67
N VAL A 89 -3.00 -17.80 -20.15
CA VAL A 89 -2.04 -17.44 -19.09
C VAL A 89 -1.06 -16.41 -19.61
N PHE A 90 -0.90 -15.30 -18.89
CA PHE A 90 0.14 -14.32 -19.16
C PHE A 90 0.92 -14.03 -17.87
N VAL A 91 2.20 -14.43 -17.87
CA VAL A 91 3.08 -14.25 -16.71
C VAL A 91 3.67 -12.84 -16.73
N VAL A 92 3.45 -12.08 -15.66
CA VAL A 92 3.97 -10.71 -15.52
C VAL A 92 5.03 -10.68 -14.43
N SER A 93 6.26 -10.33 -14.82
CA SER A 93 7.42 -10.26 -13.92
C SER A 93 8.10 -8.89 -13.92
N SER A 94 7.82 -8.04 -14.92
CA SER A 94 8.43 -6.72 -15.10
C SER A 94 7.46 -5.69 -15.71
N ASP A 95 7.83 -4.41 -15.68
CA ASP A 95 7.02 -3.33 -16.26
C ASP A 95 6.84 -3.47 -17.78
N GLN A 96 7.81 -4.04 -18.50
CA GLN A 96 7.71 -4.27 -19.95
C GLN A 96 6.60 -5.27 -20.31
N ASP A 97 6.29 -6.19 -19.41
CA ASP A 97 5.23 -7.19 -19.61
C ASP A 97 3.85 -6.54 -19.51
N LEU A 98 3.71 -5.43 -18.77
CA LEU A 98 2.44 -4.72 -18.60
C LEU A 98 1.93 -4.11 -19.91
N GLU A 99 2.85 -3.54 -20.70
CA GLU A 99 2.53 -2.91 -21.98
C GLU A 99 2.01 -3.93 -22.99
N ARG A 100 2.48 -5.17 -22.88
CA ARG A 100 2.13 -6.29 -23.77
C ARG A 100 0.98 -7.14 -23.24
N PHE A 101 0.46 -6.83 -22.06
CA PHE A 101 -0.57 -7.64 -21.42
C PHE A 101 -1.85 -7.66 -22.28
N PRO A 102 -2.25 -8.84 -22.79
CA PRO A 102 -3.42 -8.95 -23.66
C PRO A 102 -4.71 -8.79 -22.86
N GLU A 103 -5.68 -8.12 -23.46
CA GLU A 103 -7.03 -8.04 -22.90
C GLU A 103 -7.68 -9.44 -22.89
N GLY A 104 -8.28 -9.81 -21.77
CA GLY A 104 -8.91 -11.13 -21.61
C GLY A 104 -7.98 -12.23 -21.09
N ALA A 105 -6.74 -11.91 -20.70
CA ALA A 105 -5.77 -12.91 -20.21
C ALA A 105 -5.88 -13.16 -18.70
N VAL A 106 -5.39 -14.32 -18.26
CA VAL A 106 -5.21 -14.65 -16.85
C VAL A 106 -3.84 -14.16 -16.40
N LEU A 107 -3.83 -13.17 -15.51
CA LEU A 107 -2.60 -12.61 -14.95
C LEU A 107 -1.99 -13.59 -13.95
N VAL A 108 -0.81 -14.11 -14.26
CA VAL A 108 -0.03 -14.93 -13.33
C VAL A 108 1.22 -14.18 -12.90
N THR A 109 1.49 -14.09 -11.60
CA THR A 109 2.66 -13.35 -11.10
C THR A 109 3.20 -13.94 -9.81
N ARG A 110 4.48 -13.68 -9.51
CA ARG A 110 5.10 -14.13 -8.27
C ARG A 110 4.71 -13.27 -7.06
N TYR A 111 4.52 -11.96 -7.24
CA TYR A 111 4.32 -11.02 -6.14
C TYR A 111 3.14 -10.09 -6.39
N THR A 112 2.39 -9.78 -5.33
CA THR A 112 1.46 -8.64 -5.36
C THR A 112 2.24 -7.34 -5.29
N ALA A 113 2.16 -6.50 -6.33
CA ALA A 113 2.82 -5.20 -6.36
C ALA A 113 1.90 -4.10 -6.91
N PRO A 114 2.06 -2.83 -6.45
CA PRO A 114 1.22 -1.71 -6.91
C PRO A 114 1.28 -1.47 -8.43
N TRP A 115 2.44 -1.72 -9.05
CA TRP A 115 2.64 -1.51 -10.48
C TRP A 115 1.80 -2.44 -11.37
N LEU A 116 1.22 -3.52 -10.83
CA LEU A 116 0.29 -4.39 -11.55
C LEU A 116 -1.10 -3.77 -11.76
N ALA A 117 -1.43 -2.68 -11.06
CA ALA A 117 -2.74 -2.04 -11.12
C ALA A 117 -3.26 -1.73 -12.55
N PRO A 118 -2.43 -1.25 -13.50
CA PRO A 118 -2.89 -0.90 -14.86
C PRO A 118 -3.42 -2.09 -15.67
N VAL A 119 -2.99 -3.32 -15.38
CA VAL A 119 -3.41 -4.52 -16.13
C VAL A 119 -4.59 -5.26 -15.50
N VAL A 120 -4.90 -4.98 -14.22
CA VAL A 120 -6.04 -5.61 -13.53
C VAL A 120 -7.36 -5.47 -14.31
N PRO A 121 -7.75 -4.30 -14.84
CA PRO A 121 -9.00 -4.17 -15.59
C PRO A 121 -9.06 -4.99 -16.88
N LYS A 122 -7.89 -5.34 -17.44
CA LYS A 122 -7.76 -6.14 -18.66
C LYS A 122 -7.81 -7.64 -18.36
N ALA A 123 -7.52 -8.07 -17.13
CA ALA A 123 -7.43 -9.46 -16.76
C ALA A 123 -8.82 -10.07 -16.50
N VAL A 124 -8.99 -11.35 -16.85
CA VAL A 124 -10.21 -12.12 -16.55
C VAL A 124 -10.11 -12.91 -15.25
N ALA A 125 -8.89 -13.19 -14.81
CA ALA A 125 -8.59 -13.73 -13.49
C ALA A 125 -7.14 -13.40 -13.12
N ILE A 126 -6.81 -13.47 -11.82
CA ILE A 126 -5.47 -13.20 -11.29
C ILE A 126 -5.05 -14.35 -10.37
N VAL A 127 -3.82 -14.84 -10.55
CA VAL A 127 -3.18 -15.85 -9.72
C VAL A 127 -1.81 -15.34 -9.28
N ALA A 128 -1.62 -15.14 -7.98
CA ALA A 128 -0.35 -14.66 -7.41
C ALA A 128 0.30 -15.70 -6.48
N GLU A 129 1.59 -15.96 -6.64
CA GLU A 129 2.32 -16.90 -5.78
C GLU A 129 2.45 -16.41 -4.35
N ARG A 130 2.70 -15.11 -4.17
CA ARG A 130 2.84 -14.46 -2.87
C ARG A 130 1.93 -13.26 -2.78
N GLY A 131 1.17 -13.20 -1.69
CA GLY A 131 0.24 -12.11 -1.40
C GLY A 131 -0.67 -12.46 -0.24
N SER A 132 -1.42 -11.47 0.22
CA SER A 132 -2.46 -11.64 1.24
C SER A 132 -3.82 -11.31 0.61
N PRO A 133 -4.91 -12.01 0.98
CA PRO A 133 -6.26 -11.66 0.52
C PRO A 133 -6.68 -10.25 0.98
N ALA A 134 -5.95 -9.62 1.90
CA ALA A 134 -6.17 -8.24 2.31
C ALA A 134 -5.06 -7.27 1.81
N GLY A 135 -4.17 -7.74 0.93
CA GLY A 135 -3.11 -6.94 0.33
C GLY A 135 -3.62 -5.98 -0.75
N HIS A 136 -2.72 -5.14 -1.28
CA HIS A 136 -3.11 -4.08 -2.22
C HIS A 136 -3.71 -4.61 -3.53
N LEU A 137 -3.10 -5.63 -4.13
CA LEU A 137 -3.64 -6.26 -5.35
C LEU A 137 -5.03 -6.83 -5.08
N ALA A 138 -5.26 -7.46 -3.92
CA ALA A 138 -6.56 -7.99 -3.54
C ALA A 138 -7.63 -6.89 -3.39
N THR A 139 -7.27 -5.70 -2.91
CA THR A 139 -8.18 -4.55 -2.91
C THR A 139 -8.55 -4.13 -4.34
N ILE A 140 -7.55 -3.97 -5.21
CA ILE A 140 -7.76 -3.57 -6.61
C ILE A 140 -8.60 -4.62 -7.35
N SER A 141 -8.28 -5.90 -7.20
CA SER A 141 -9.05 -7.00 -7.76
C SER A 141 -10.53 -6.96 -7.38
N ARG A 142 -10.86 -6.63 -6.12
CA ARG A 142 -12.26 -6.48 -5.68
C ARG A 142 -12.94 -5.27 -6.29
N GLU A 143 -12.20 -4.17 -6.45
CA GLU A 143 -12.69 -2.94 -7.07
C GLU A 143 -13.09 -3.17 -8.52
N PHE A 144 -12.23 -3.87 -9.28
CA PHE A 144 -12.49 -4.24 -10.68
C PHE A 144 -13.27 -5.55 -10.84
N ARG A 145 -13.62 -6.20 -9.73
CA ARG A 145 -14.35 -7.48 -9.68
C ARG A 145 -13.70 -8.59 -10.53
N VAL A 146 -12.39 -8.70 -10.43
CA VAL A 146 -11.60 -9.72 -11.13
C VAL A 146 -11.35 -10.90 -10.18
N PRO A 147 -11.80 -12.12 -10.52
CA PRO A 147 -11.53 -13.33 -9.75
C PRO A 147 -10.05 -13.44 -9.40
N THR A 148 -9.70 -13.58 -8.12
CA THR A 148 -8.30 -13.53 -7.69
C THR A 148 -7.96 -14.53 -6.60
N LEU A 149 -6.94 -15.35 -6.86
CA LEU A 149 -6.26 -16.19 -5.86
C LEU A 149 -4.87 -15.62 -5.57
N VAL A 150 -4.51 -15.57 -4.28
CA VAL A 150 -3.17 -15.16 -3.82
C VAL A 150 -2.58 -16.22 -2.90
N GLY A 151 -1.26 -16.38 -2.89
CA GLY A 151 -0.62 -17.43 -2.09
C GLY A 151 -0.69 -18.81 -2.75
N VAL A 152 -0.80 -18.88 -4.09
CA VAL A 152 -0.82 -20.14 -4.84
C VAL A 152 0.61 -20.59 -5.09
N ALA A 153 1.09 -21.62 -4.40
CA ALA A 153 2.49 -22.01 -4.48
C ALA A 153 2.87 -22.48 -5.89
N ASN A 154 4.01 -22.00 -6.40
CA ASN A 154 4.57 -22.37 -7.70
C ASN A 154 3.65 -22.13 -8.92
N ALA A 155 2.70 -21.19 -8.82
CA ALA A 155 1.76 -20.88 -9.91
C ALA A 155 2.47 -20.55 -11.24
N VAL A 156 3.60 -19.84 -11.22
CA VAL A 156 4.33 -19.46 -12.44
C VAL A 156 4.92 -20.69 -13.15
N ALA A 157 5.29 -21.73 -12.40
CA ALA A 157 5.83 -22.95 -12.97
C ALA A 157 4.74 -23.94 -13.41
N LEU A 158 3.60 -23.96 -12.71
CA LEU A 158 2.50 -24.89 -12.95
C LEU A 158 1.52 -24.43 -14.04
N LEU A 159 1.52 -23.14 -14.38
CA LEU A 159 0.61 -22.54 -15.36
C LEU A 159 1.41 -22.08 -16.59
N PRO A 160 1.39 -22.83 -17.71
CA PRO A 160 2.18 -22.52 -18.90
C PRO A 160 1.71 -21.23 -19.60
N PRO A 161 2.61 -20.28 -19.94
CA PRO A 161 2.25 -19.08 -20.68
C PRO A 161 1.55 -19.39 -22.02
N GLY A 162 0.50 -18.64 -22.34
CA GLY A 162 -0.27 -18.76 -23.58
C GLY A 162 -1.36 -19.83 -23.57
N GLU A 163 -1.38 -20.73 -22.58
CA GLU A 163 -2.41 -21.76 -22.48
C GLU A 163 -3.70 -21.20 -21.90
N ASP A 164 -4.85 -21.54 -22.49
CA ASP A 164 -6.15 -21.21 -21.90
C ASP A 164 -6.36 -22.02 -20.62
N ILE A 165 -6.70 -21.33 -19.53
CA ILE A 165 -7.08 -21.95 -18.26
C ILE A 165 -8.38 -21.34 -17.74
N THR A 166 -9.06 -22.07 -16.86
CA THR A 166 -10.21 -21.56 -16.10
C THR A 166 -9.87 -21.52 -14.62
N VAL A 167 -9.96 -20.33 -14.02
CA VAL A 167 -9.71 -20.11 -12.60
C VAL A 167 -11.06 -20.03 -11.88
N ASP A 168 -11.38 -21.08 -11.13
CA ASP A 168 -12.52 -21.13 -10.21
C ASP A 168 -12.05 -20.80 -8.80
N THR A 169 -12.27 -19.56 -8.38
CA THR A 169 -11.86 -19.11 -7.05
C THR A 169 -12.83 -19.53 -5.95
N HIS A 170 -14.06 -19.93 -6.27
CA HIS A 170 -15.02 -20.41 -5.27
C HIS A 170 -14.54 -21.71 -4.64
N ASN A 171 -14.09 -22.63 -5.50
CA ASN A 171 -13.60 -23.94 -5.07
C ASN A 171 -12.06 -24.01 -5.00
N ARG A 172 -11.36 -22.92 -5.35
CA ARG A 172 -9.88 -22.86 -5.43
C ARG A 172 -9.32 -23.94 -6.37
N LEU A 173 -9.94 -24.04 -7.54
CA LEU A 173 -9.57 -24.96 -8.60
C LEU A 173 -9.11 -24.16 -9.82
N ILE A 174 -8.05 -24.64 -10.47
CA ILE A 174 -7.63 -24.13 -11.78
C ILE A 174 -7.66 -25.31 -12.75
N TYR A 175 -8.49 -25.18 -13.77
CA TYR A 175 -8.67 -26.19 -14.81
C TYR A 175 -7.83 -25.84 -16.04
N GLN A 176 -7.38 -26.87 -16.74
CA GLN A 176 -6.82 -26.75 -18.07
C GLN A 176 -7.95 -26.49 -19.07
N GLY A 177 -7.78 -25.50 -19.95
CA GLY A 177 -8.77 -25.10 -20.94
C GLY A 177 -9.91 -24.23 -20.37
N ARG A 178 -10.92 -24.00 -21.21
CA ARG A 178 -12.11 -23.20 -20.89
C ARG A 178 -13.27 -24.09 -20.48
N VAL A 179 -13.73 -23.97 -19.24
CA VAL A 179 -14.89 -24.70 -18.71
C VAL A 179 -16.15 -23.86 -18.94
N ALA A 180 -16.84 -24.11 -20.04
CA ALA A 180 -17.98 -23.28 -20.49
C ALA A 180 -19.14 -23.27 -19.48
N GLU A 181 -19.37 -24.39 -18.81
CA GLU A 181 -20.44 -24.59 -17.83
C GLU A 181 -20.24 -23.71 -16.59
N LEU A 182 -19.00 -23.64 -16.07
CA LEU A 182 -18.64 -22.77 -14.93
C LEU A 182 -18.76 -21.29 -15.29
N LEU A 183 -18.29 -20.90 -16.48
CA LEU A 183 -18.38 -19.52 -16.95
C LEU A 183 -19.85 -19.09 -17.11
N ARG A 184 -20.69 -19.98 -17.64
CA ARG A 184 -22.13 -19.73 -17.77
C ARG A 184 -22.79 -19.63 -16.40
N TYR A 185 -22.45 -20.51 -15.46
CA TYR A 185 -22.97 -20.46 -14.10
C TYR A 185 -22.63 -19.15 -13.39
N GLU A 186 -21.36 -18.72 -13.44
CA GLU A 186 -20.89 -17.49 -12.81
C GLU A 186 -21.65 -16.27 -13.34
N LEU A 187 -21.85 -16.20 -14.65
CA LEU A 187 -22.58 -15.13 -15.32
C LEU A 187 -24.03 -15.03 -14.81
N ILE A 188 -24.69 -16.18 -14.58
CA ILE A 188 -26.06 -16.25 -14.07
C ILE A 188 -26.14 -15.81 -12.61
N GLN A 189 -25.25 -16.31 -11.75
CA GLN A 189 -25.26 -16.04 -10.31
C GLN A 189 -24.95 -14.56 -9.99
N ALA A 190 -23.92 -13.99 -10.62
CA ALA A 190 -23.56 -12.57 -10.45
C ALA A 190 -24.69 -11.62 -10.88
N THR A 191 -25.55 -12.09 -11.79
CA THR A 191 -26.71 -11.35 -12.27
C THR A 191 -27.84 -11.32 -11.24
N ALA A 192 -28.07 -12.42 -10.51
CA ALA A 192 -29.11 -12.51 -9.49
C ALA A 192 -28.78 -11.75 -8.20
N PHE A 193 -27.53 -11.80 -7.73
CA PHE A 193 -27.14 -11.23 -6.43
C PHE A 193 -27.26 -9.70 -6.37
N GLU A 194 -26.90 -8.99 -7.44
CA GLU A 194 -26.91 -7.51 -7.42
C GLU A 194 -28.30 -6.88 -7.56
N ASP A 195 -29.28 -7.67 -7.98
CA ASP A 195 -30.69 -7.27 -7.95
C ASP A 195 -31.36 -7.49 -6.62
N ALA A 196 -30.74 -8.27 -5.73
CA ALA A 196 -31.28 -8.54 -4.42
C ALA A 196 -31.52 -7.21 -3.67
N PRO A 197 -32.69 -7.03 -3.05
CA PRO A 197 -33.03 -5.81 -2.33
C PRO A 197 -32.00 -5.48 -1.24
N GLU A 198 -31.41 -6.50 -0.61
CA GLU A 198 -30.34 -6.40 0.37
C GLU A 198 -29.08 -5.77 -0.22
N PHE A 199 -28.64 -6.23 -1.40
CA PHE A 199 -27.46 -5.66 -2.07
C PHE A 199 -27.67 -4.19 -2.43
N ARG A 200 -28.85 -3.84 -2.97
CA ARG A 200 -29.20 -2.45 -3.30
C ARG A 200 -29.28 -1.57 -2.06
N LEU A 201 -29.77 -2.09 -0.93
CA LEU A 201 -29.77 -1.39 0.35
C LEU A 201 -28.34 -1.15 0.86
N LEU A 202 -27.52 -2.21 0.94
CA LEU A 202 -26.13 -2.12 1.39
C LEU A 202 -25.31 -1.14 0.54
N ARG A 203 -25.48 -1.17 -0.79
CA ARG A 203 -24.83 -0.23 -1.71
C ARG A 203 -25.23 1.23 -1.46
N ARG A 204 -26.49 1.49 -1.08
CA ARG A 204 -26.94 2.85 -0.68
C ARG A 204 -26.35 3.26 0.67
N LEU A 205 -26.34 2.36 1.65
CA LEU A 205 -25.75 2.62 2.97
C LEU A 205 -24.24 2.90 2.87
N LEU A 206 -23.52 2.17 2.02
CA LEU A 206 -22.08 2.32 1.84
C LEU A 206 -21.69 3.77 1.46
N LYS A 207 -22.55 4.48 0.71
CA LYS A 207 -22.36 5.90 0.35
C LYS A 207 -22.40 6.85 1.56
N ARG A 208 -22.98 6.43 2.69
CA ARG A 208 -23.02 7.17 3.96
C ARG A 208 -21.99 6.68 4.97
N ILE A 209 -21.24 5.63 4.65
CA ILE A 209 -20.29 5.01 5.58
C ILE A 209 -18.86 5.27 5.13
N ALA A 210 -18.51 4.86 3.90
CA ALA A 210 -17.13 4.78 3.43
C ALA A 210 -16.46 6.10 2.99
N PRO A 211 -17.16 7.06 2.34
CA PRO A 211 -16.51 8.26 1.82
C PRO A 211 -15.83 9.09 2.91
N LEU A 212 -14.62 9.58 2.67
CA LEU A 212 -13.92 10.52 3.55
C LEU A 212 -13.95 11.92 2.92
N ASN A 213 -14.79 12.79 3.45
CA ASN A 213 -14.97 14.17 3.03
C ASN A 213 -14.22 15.14 3.95
N LEU A 214 -14.07 14.81 5.24
CA LEU A 214 -13.30 15.61 6.22
C LEU A 214 -11.80 15.34 6.11
N THR A 215 -11.14 15.89 5.09
CA THR A 215 -9.71 15.60 4.84
C THR A 215 -8.72 16.55 5.52
N ASP A 216 -9.07 17.83 5.66
CA ASP A 216 -8.19 18.86 6.22
C ASP A 216 -8.65 19.32 7.62
N PRO A 217 -7.88 19.05 8.69
CA PRO A 217 -8.16 19.51 10.05
C PRO A 217 -8.25 21.03 10.25
N LEU A 218 -7.65 21.81 9.34
CA LEU A 218 -7.61 23.27 9.42
C LEU A 218 -8.77 23.93 8.65
N ASP A 219 -9.57 23.15 7.93
CA ASP A 219 -10.75 23.65 7.23
C ASP A 219 -11.79 24.16 8.25
N GLN A 220 -12.47 25.26 7.91
CA GLN A 220 -13.56 25.80 8.71
C GLN A 220 -14.71 24.80 8.83
N ASN A 221 -14.86 23.90 7.86
CA ASN A 221 -15.86 22.84 7.87
C ASN A 221 -15.41 21.57 8.64
N PHE A 222 -14.25 21.58 9.31
CA PHE A 222 -13.80 20.49 10.18
C PHE A 222 -14.55 20.52 11.53
N THR A 223 -15.86 20.34 11.47
CA THR A 223 -16.79 20.39 12.61
C THR A 223 -17.65 19.12 12.67
N PRO A 224 -18.33 18.85 13.81
CA PRO A 224 -19.30 17.77 13.88
C PRO A 224 -20.38 17.87 12.81
N GLU A 225 -20.83 19.08 12.48
CA GLU A 225 -21.86 19.35 11.47
C GLU A 225 -21.36 19.10 10.04
N GLY A 226 -20.05 19.21 9.80
CA GLY A 226 -19.41 18.91 8.52
C GLY A 226 -19.31 17.42 8.21
N CYS A 227 -19.54 16.53 9.20
CA CYS A 227 -19.43 15.08 9.02
C CYS A 227 -20.60 14.53 8.19
N ALA A 228 -20.32 14.10 6.95
CA ALA A 228 -21.35 13.58 6.02
C ALA A 228 -21.37 12.04 5.95
N SER A 229 -20.39 11.37 6.56
CA SER A 229 -20.27 9.93 6.62
C SER A 229 -19.79 9.42 7.99
N VAL A 230 -19.92 8.10 8.23
CA VAL A 230 -19.33 7.46 9.42
C VAL A 230 -17.79 7.60 9.43
N HIS A 231 -17.13 7.53 8.27
CA HIS A 231 -15.68 7.72 8.16
C HIS A 231 -15.28 9.15 8.56
N ASP A 232 -16.08 10.16 8.22
CA ASP A 232 -15.86 11.54 8.65
C ASP A 232 -15.92 11.67 10.17
N ILE A 233 -16.89 11.01 10.82
CA ILE A 233 -17.01 10.99 12.30
C ILE A 233 -15.75 10.37 12.92
N ILE A 234 -15.30 9.23 12.40
CA ILE A 234 -14.07 8.56 12.88
C ILE A 234 -12.87 9.50 12.74
N ARG A 235 -12.73 10.18 11.60
CA ARG A 235 -11.63 11.13 11.34
C ARG A 235 -11.69 12.34 12.27
N PHE A 236 -12.88 12.92 12.48
CA PHE A 236 -13.09 14.05 13.38
C PHE A 236 -12.74 13.71 14.82
N VAL A 237 -13.29 12.60 15.35
CA VAL A 237 -13.01 12.13 16.71
C VAL A 237 -11.52 11.86 16.91
N HIS A 238 -10.87 11.21 15.93
CA HIS A 238 -9.43 10.97 15.96
C HIS A 238 -8.64 12.28 16.07
N GLU A 239 -8.94 13.28 15.25
CA GLU A 239 -8.24 14.56 15.27
C GLU A 239 -8.45 15.30 16.61
N LYS A 240 -9.67 15.30 17.15
CA LYS A 240 -9.94 15.90 18.47
C LYS A 240 -9.24 15.17 19.61
N ALA A 241 -9.14 13.84 19.54
CA ALA A 241 -8.36 13.07 20.50
C ALA A 241 -6.87 13.44 20.43
N VAL A 242 -6.30 13.56 19.23
CA VAL A 242 -4.92 14.01 19.04
C VAL A 242 -4.71 15.41 19.63
N GLN A 243 -5.61 16.35 19.38
CA GLN A 243 -5.54 17.71 19.94
C GLN A 243 -5.50 17.72 21.47
N GLU A 244 -6.33 16.91 22.12
CA GLU A 244 -6.35 16.79 23.59
C GLU A 244 -5.05 16.15 24.13
N LEU A 245 -4.50 15.16 23.43
CA LEU A 245 -3.23 14.52 23.82
C LEU A 245 -2.02 15.45 23.71
N MET A 246 -2.06 16.41 22.79
CA MET A 246 -0.97 17.36 22.59
C MET A 246 -0.91 18.46 23.67
N ASP A 247 -2.03 18.80 24.32
CA ASP A 247 -2.04 19.65 25.52
C ASP A 247 -1.67 18.82 26.77
N LEU A 248 -0.41 18.38 26.82
CA LEU A 248 0.09 17.48 27.86
C LEU A 248 -0.14 18.03 29.28
N PRO A 249 0.00 19.34 29.59
CA PRO A 249 -0.34 19.88 30.90
C PRO A 249 -1.82 19.68 31.27
N ARG A 250 -2.76 19.99 30.36
CA ARG A 250 -4.19 19.76 30.58
C ARG A 250 -4.51 18.27 30.71
N PHE A 251 -3.91 17.46 29.86
CA PHE A 251 -4.06 16.01 29.85
C PHE A 251 -3.60 15.38 31.18
N LEU A 252 -2.36 15.67 31.63
CA LEU A 252 -1.82 15.17 32.89
C LEU A 252 -2.60 15.66 34.11
N LYS A 253 -3.15 16.89 34.06
CA LYS A 253 -4.03 17.40 35.10
C LYS A 253 -5.34 16.60 35.19
N ARG A 254 -5.88 16.16 34.05
CA ARG A 254 -7.12 15.37 33.96
C ARG A 254 -6.90 13.89 34.29
N PHE A 255 -5.79 13.32 33.84
CA PHE A 255 -5.45 11.90 34.02
C PHE A 255 -4.23 11.75 34.93
N LYS A 256 -4.45 11.89 36.24
CA LYS A 256 -3.39 11.87 37.26
C LYS A 256 -2.61 10.54 37.34
N GLU A 257 -3.20 9.45 36.88
CA GLU A 257 -2.60 8.11 36.86
C GLU A 257 -1.75 7.87 35.60
N ALA A 258 -1.78 8.79 34.62
CA ALA A 258 -1.03 8.64 33.39
C ALA A 258 0.49 8.70 33.68
N ARG A 259 1.17 7.57 33.43
CA ARG A 259 2.63 7.47 33.59
C ARG A 259 3.33 8.05 32.36
N VAL A 260 3.72 9.32 32.45
CA VAL A 260 4.50 10.02 31.43
C VAL A 260 5.92 10.28 31.91
N CYS A 261 6.90 9.85 31.13
CA CYS A 261 8.31 10.03 31.41
C CYS A 261 9.03 10.71 30.23
N THR A 262 10.23 11.22 30.45
CA THR A 262 11.08 11.83 29.42
C THR A 262 12.26 10.91 29.14
N LEU A 263 12.49 10.60 27.86
CA LEU A 263 13.59 9.76 27.44
C LEU A 263 14.90 10.52 27.50
N VAL A 264 15.86 9.98 28.23
CA VAL A 264 17.25 10.41 28.28
C VAL A 264 18.03 9.58 27.28
N SER A 265 18.58 10.24 26.26
CA SER A 265 19.29 9.64 25.13
C SER A 265 20.37 10.61 24.65
N GLU A 266 21.40 10.09 23.97
CA GLU A 266 22.42 10.90 23.29
C GLU A 266 21.82 11.76 22.17
N VAL A 267 20.66 11.33 21.63
CA VAL A 267 19.91 12.06 20.62
C VAL A 267 18.94 13.04 21.29
N PRO A 268 19.15 14.37 21.19
CA PRO A 268 18.40 15.39 21.95
C PRO A 268 17.03 15.69 21.34
N ILE A 269 16.18 14.67 21.17
CA ILE A 269 14.81 14.81 20.66
C ILE A 269 13.86 15.30 21.75
N GLY A 270 14.17 15.10 23.04
CA GLY A 270 13.26 15.47 24.13
C GLY A 270 11.94 14.70 24.11
N LEU A 271 12.00 13.41 23.77
CA LEU A 271 10.82 12.56 23.64
C LEU A 271 10.16 12.32 25.01
N LYS A 272 8.87 12.63 25.11
CA LYS A 272 8.03 12.18 26.22
C LYS A 272 7.35 10.88 25.86
N ILE A 273 7.27 9.95 26.80
CA ILE A 273 6.69 8.62 26.60
C ILE A 273 5.56 8.44 27.61
N TRP A 274 4.35 8.22 27.10
CA TRP A 274 3.19 7.82 27.87
C TRP A 274 2.99 6.31 27.73
N ASP A 275 3.17 5.59 28.84
CA ASP A 275 2.99 4.13 28.89
C ASP A 275 1.55 3.78 29.26
N LEU A 276 0.85 3.12 28.32
CA LEU A 276 -0.48 2.56 28.51
C LEU A 276 -0.44 1.14 29.10
N GLY A 277 0.75 0.53 29.19
CA GLY A 277 0.94 -0.79 29.78
C GLY A 277 2.02 -1.60 29.07
N GLY A 278 3.00 -2.09 29.81
CA GLY A 278 4.05 -2.99 29.31
C GLY A 278 5.09 -2.35 28.39
N GLY A 279 4.99 -1.04 28.11
CA GLY A 279 5.91 -0.34 27.22
C GLY A 279 7.22 0.11 27.91
N ILE A 280 7.21 0.27 29.23
CA ILE A 280 8.37 0.67 30.04
C ILE A 280 8.61 -0.36 31.13
N ASP A 281 9.86 -0.55 31.54
CA ASP A 281 10.21 -1.37 32.69
C ASP A 281 9.39 -0.98 33.96
N PRO A 282 8.68 -1.94 34.59
CA PRO A 282 7.95 -1.70 35.84
C PRO A 282 8.84 -1.18 36.99
N GLN A 283 10.14 -1.50 36.98
CA GLN A 283 11.11 -1.06 37.98
C GLN A 283 11.62 0.36 37.75
N ALA A 284 11.41 0.94 36.56
CA ALA A 284 11.84 2.30 36.27
C ALA A 284 11.01 3.32 37.08
N ARG A 285 11.60 3.86 38.14
CA ARG A 285 10.99 4.89 38.99
C ARG A 285 11.45 6.28 38.56
N GLY A 286 10.52 7.24 38.52
CA GLY A 286 10.80 8.65 38.23
C GLY A 286 10.22 9.14 36.91
N THR A 287 10.53 10.40 36.58
CA THR A 287 10.05 11.10 35.38
C THR A 287 11.02 11.02 34.19
N GLN A 288 12.18 10.38 34.37
CA GLN A 288 13.20 10.17 33.35
C GLN A 288 13.46 8.68 33.18
N ILE A 289 13.59 8.22 31.94
CA ILE A 289 13.97 6.85 31.61
C ILE A 289 15.09 6.82 30.58
N THR A 290 15.87 5.75 30.57
CA THR A 290 16.92 5.50 29.56
C THR A 290 16.42 4.55 28.48
N VAL A 291 17.12 4.49 27.34
CA VAL A 291 16.79 3.58 26.22
C VAL A 291 16.71 2.12 26.68
N ALA A 292 17.59 1.69 27.60
CA ALA A 292 17.61 0.32 28.15
C ALA A 292 16.35 -0.04 28.95
N GLN A 293 15.58 0.94 29.41
CA GLN A 293 14.35 0.74 30.20
C GLN A 293 13.09 0.70 29.33
N ILE A 294 13.21 0.88 28.02
CA ILE A 294 12.11 0.73 27.08
C ILE A 294 11.88 -0.78 26.87
N ARG A 295 10.64 -1.24 27.00
CA ARG A 295 10.22 -2.63 26.68
C ARG A 295 9.35 -2.73 25.44
N SER A 296 8.75 -1.62 25.02
CA SER A 296 7.97 -1.55 23.78
C SER A 296 8.81 -1.97 22.59
N LEU A 297 8.48 -3.12 22.01
CA LEU A 297 9.18 -3.68 20.85
C LEU A 297 9.23 -2.70 19.67
N PRO A 298 8.12 -2.02 19.27
CA PRO A 298 8.18 -1.09 18.15
C PRO A 298 9.01 0.17 18.48
N LEU A 299 8.97 0.67 19.72
CA LEU A 299 9.78 1.83 20.11
C LEU A 299 11.27 1.50 20.12
N GLN A 300 11.66 0.32 20.63
CA GLN A 300 13.05 -0.14 20.58
C GLN A 300 13.56 -0.21 19.14
N ALA A 301 12.80 -0.86 18.24
CA ALA A 301 13.18 -1.02 16.84
C ALA A 301 13.35 0.33 16.12
N LEU A 302 12.42 1.27 16.36
CA LEU A 302 12.52 2.61 15.79
C LEU A 302 13.74 3.36 16.36
N TRP A 303 13.95 3.29 17.68
CA TRP A 303 15.02 4.04 18.35
C TRP A 303 16.40 3.51 17.97
N GLU A 304 16.54 2.20 17.78
CA GLU A 304 17.74 1.54 17.24
C GLU A 304 18.15 2.23 15.92
N GLY A 305 17.20 2.42 15.00
CA GLY A 305 17.42 3.13 13.74
C GLY A 305 17.84 4.60 13.90
N VAL A 306 17.23 5.32 14.85
CA VAL A 306 17.56 6.73 15.14
C VAL A 306 18.97 6.89 15.71
N THR A 307 19.43 5.93 16.50
CA THR A 307 20.73 5.97 17.19
C THR A 307 21.91 5.44 16.37
N LEU A 308 21.68 4.97 15.13
CA LEU A 308 22.77 4.43 14.32
C LEU A 308 23.86 5.48 14.02
N PRO A 309 25.15 5.10 14.07
CA PRO A 309 26.26 6.02 13.81
C PRO A 309 26.12 6.70 12.44
N GLY A 310 26.28 8.03 12.40
CA GLY A 310 26.21 8.82 11.16
C GLY A 310 24.79 9.20 10.70
N VAL A 311 23.74 8.70 11.36
CA VAL A 311 22.34 9.10 11.09
C VAL A 311 22.03 10.47 11.72
N TRP A 312 22.51 10.70 12.94
CA TRP A 312 22.31 11.96 13.65
C TRP A 312 23.62 12.77 13.72
N SER A 313 23.71 13.85 12.94
CA SER A 313 24.79 14.85 13.10
C SER A 313 24.36 15.92 14.09
N THR A 314 25.22 16.26 15.06
CA THR A 314 25.03 17.33 16.05
C THR A 314 25.61 18.68 15.59
N GLU A 315 26.18 18.78 14.40
CA GLU A 315 26.75 20.03 13.90
C GLU A 315 25.64 21.09 13.69
N PRO A 316 25.82 22.33 14.17
CA PRO A 316 24.87 23.41 13.95
C PRO A 316 24.85 23.77 12.47
N VAL A 317 23.73 23.50 11.81
CA VAL A 317 23.55 23.85 10.41
C VAL A 317 23.43 25.38 10.30
N ALA A 318 24.33 26.00 9.53
CA ALA A 318 24.40 27.45 9.37
C ALA A 318 23.06 28.02 8.89
N VAL A 319 22.52 28.95 9.67
CA VAL A 319 21.21 29.56 9.44
C VAL A 319 21.33 30.68 8.42
N ASP A 320 20.69 30.54 7.25
CA ASP A 320 20.63 31.60 6.23
C ASP A 320 19.65 32.72 6.67
N PHE A 321 20.22 33.83 7.15
CA PHE A 321 19.50 35.01 7.62
C PHE A 321 18.56 35.61 6.57
N LYS A 322 18.80 35.39 5.26
CA LYS A 322 17.97 35.96 4.19
C LYS A 322 16.65 35.21 4.03
N GLY A 323 16.65 33.89 4.22
CA GLY A 323 15.45 33.06 4.28
C GLY A 323 14.60 33.36 5.52
N LEU A 324 15.27 33.59 6.66
CA LEU A 324 14.64 33.92 7.95
C LEU A 324 13.85 35.24 7.89
N MET A 325 14.42 36.28 7.30
CA MET A 325 13.76 37.59 7.15
C MET A 325 12.54 37.54 6.21
N SER A 326 12.56 36.67 5.19
CA SER A 326 11.41 36.44 4.31
C SER A 326 10.29 35.64 4.98
N SER A 327 10.64 34.74 5.92
CA SER A 327 9.66 34.02 6.73
C SER A 327 9.05 34.89 7.83
N LEU A 328 9.83 35.76 8.48
CA LEU A 328 9.37 36.68 9.53
C LEU A 328 8.34 37.68 9.01
N THR A 329 8.50 38.17 7.77
CA THR A 329 7.53 39.07 7.13
C THR A 329 6.22 38.37 6.75
N ARG A 330 6.25 37.05 6.47
CA ARG A 330 5.03 36.22 6.29
C ARG A 330 4.34 35.85 7.59
N THR A 331 5.08 35.60 8.67
CA THR A 331 4.52 35.30 9.99
C THR A 331 3.76 36.50 10.58
N LEU A 332 4.20 37.73 10.27
CA LEU A 332 3.50 38.95 10.71
C LEU A 332 2.24 39.27 9.90
N SER A 333 2.07 38.69 8.71
CA SER A 333 0.88 38.91 7.86
C SER A 333 -0.19 37.82 8.00
N ASN A 334 0.14 36.64 8.55
CA ASN A 334 -0.82 35.57 8.88
C ASN A 334 -1.26 35.61 10.35
N GLY A 335 -1.72 36.77 10.82
CA GLY A 335 -2.24 36.99 12.18
C GLY A 335 -3.58 36.31 12.53
N LEU A 336 -4.02 35.28 11.79
CA LEU A 336 -5.28 34.58 12.05
C LEU A 336 -5.10 33.09 11.71
N GLY A 337 -4.93 32.23 12.73
CA GLY A 337 -5.24 30.79 12.59
C GLY A 337 -4.20 29.75 13.01
N ALA A 338 -3.03 30.10 13.55
CA ALA A 338 -2.12 29.10 14.13
C ALA A 338 -2.41 28.93 15.65
N PRO A 339 -2.86 27.75 16.14
CA PRO A 339 -3.05 27.54 17.56
C PRO A 339 -1.71 27.51 18.33
N ASP A 340 -1.69 28.14 19.50
CA ASP A 340 -0.56 28.31 20.46
C ASP A 340 0.07 27.00 21.02
N TYR A 341 -0.33 25.81 20.57
CA TYR A 341 -0.05 24.52 21.24
C TYR A 341 1.13 23.73 20.64
N MET A 342 2.26 24.37 20.34
CA MET A 342 3.29 23.80 19.46
C MET A 342 4.67 23.58 20.13
N GLY A 343 5.01 22.35 20.56
CA GLY A 343 6.41 22.05 20.94
C GLY A 343 6.84 20.69 21.53
N ILE A 344 5.96 19.70 21.74
CA ILE A 344 6.33 18.46 22.47
C ILE A 344 6.38 17.24 21.53
N ASN A 345 7.47 16.47 21.61
CA ASN A 345 7.61 15.14 21.02
C ASN A 345 6.99 14.10 21.96
N LEU A 346 6.02 13.31 21.50
CA LEU A 346 5.24 12.39 22.32
C LEU A 346 5.16 10.99 21.70
N ALA A 347 5.49 9.97 22.47
CA ALA A 347 5.22 8.57 22.17
C ALA A 347 4.17 8.04 23.14
N VAL A 348 3.11 7.43 22.62
CA VAL A 348 2.16 6.63 23.38
C VAL A 348 2.48 5.17 23.10
N VAL A 349 2.79 4.40 24.14
CA VAL A 349 3.35 3.05 24.00
C VAL A 349 2.62 2.01 24.82
N THR A 350 2.62 0.79 24.30
CA THR A 350 2.47 -0.45 25.06
C THR A 350 3.63 -1.38 24.71
N GLU A 351 3.62 -2.63 25.17
CA GLU A 351 4.57 -3.66 24.73
C GLU A 351 4.62 -3.83 23.20
N THR A 352 3.46 -3.83 22.52
CA THR A 352 3.34 -4.16 21.09
C THR A 352 2.81 -3.03 20.21
N TYR A 353 2.49 -1.87 20.79
CA TYR A 353 1.94 -0.71 20.08
C TYR A 353 2.75 0.56 20.34
N LEU A 354 2.92 1.37 19.30
CA LEU A 354 3.57 2.68 19.35
C LEU A 354 2.76 3.67 18.51
N ASN A 355 2.40 4.79 19.10
CA ASN A 355 1.92 5.97 18.39
C ASN A 355 2.85 7.15 18.73
N LEU A 356 3.56 7.65 17.74
CA LEU A 356 4.67 8.57 17.92
C LEU A 356 4.46 9.82 17.08
N HIS A 357 4.47 10.95 17.76
CA HIS A 357 4.41 12.29 17.20
C HIS A 357 5.78 12.94 17.40
N LEU A 358 6.49 13.16 16.29
CA LEU A 358 7.79 13.84 16.28
C LEU A 358 7.69 15.14 15.48
N ARG A 359 8.03 16.24 16.13
CA ARG A 359 8.32 17.52 15.52
C ARG A 359 9.82 17.78 15.57
N LEU A 360 10.43 17.83 14.40
CA LEU A 360 11.86 18.11 14.22
C LEU A 360 11.98 19.37 13.38
N GLY A 361 12.19 20.51 14.04
CA GLY A 361 12.14 21.82 13.39
C GLY A 361 10.77 22.10 12.77
N TYR A 362 10.70 22.13 11.44
CA TYR A 362 9.49 22.40 10.65
C TYR A 362 8.87 21.14 10.05
N HIS A 363 9.44 19.97 10.33
CA HIS A 363 8.89 18.69 9.92
C HIS A 363 8.06 18.09 11.04
N TYR A 364 6.96 17.49 10.65
CA TYR A 364 6.07 16.74 11.51
C TYR A 364 5.97 15.31 10.98
N ASN A 365 6.33 14.36 11.83
CA ASN A 365 6.27 12.94 11.59
C ASN A 365 5.26 12.32 12.56
N LEU A 366 4.34 11.52 12.02
CA LEU A 366 3.44 10.67 12.77
C LEU A 366 3.74 9.21 12.39
N ILE A 367 4.04 8.39 13.38
CA ILE A 367 4.34 6.97 13.23
C ILE A 367 3.37 6.19 14.11
N ASP A 368 2.53 5.35 13.51
CA ASP A 368 1.58 4.48 14.21
C ASP A 368 1.85 3.02 13.86
N VAL A 369 2.08 2.20 14.88
CA VAL A 369 2.66 0.87 14.71
C VAL A 369 1.98 -0.11 15.65
N ARG A 370 1.59 -1.26 15.11
CA ARG A 370 1.26 -2.46 15.88
C ARG A 370 2.14 -3.61 15.43
N MET A 371 2.76 -4.27 16.40
CA MET A 371 3.77 -5.32 16.17
C MET A 371 3.59 -6.48 17.17
N GLU A 372 2.69 -7.39 16.81
CA GLU A 372 2.34 -8.62 17.51
C GLU A 372 2.92 -9.87 16.81
N ALA A 373 2.82 -11.03 17.47
CA ALA A 373 3.22 -12.32 16.88
C ALA A 373 2.35 -12.73 15.68
N ASN A 374 1.06 -12.33 15.66
CA ASN A 374 0.16 -12.61 14.55
C ASN A 374 0.34 -11.56 13.43
N PRO A 375 0.84 -11.94 12.24
CA PRO A 375 1.09 -11.00 11.16
C PRO A 375 -0.14 -10.19 10.77
N ASN A 376 -1.33 -10.80 10.76
CA ASN A 376 -2.57 -10.15 10.28
C ASN A 376 -3.01 -8.93 11.10
N ARG A 377 -2.44 -8.72 12.29
CA ARG A 377 -2.72 -7.55 13.14
C ARG A 377 -1.65 -6.48 13.05
N ASN A 378 -0.56 -6.76 12.35
CA ASN A 378 0.60 -5.88 12.30
C ASN A 378 0.41 -4.81 11.22
N HIS A 379 0.76 -3.58 11.59
CA HIS A 379 0.77 -2.46 10.66
C HIS A 379 1.83 -1.44 11.02
N ILE A 380 2.36 -0.76 10.00
CA ILE A 380 3.14 0.46 10.14
C ILE A 380 2.40 1.51 9.33
N TYR A 381 2.10 2.63 9.94
CA TYR A 381 1.58 3.82 9.28
C TYR A 381 2.53 4.97 9.58
N PHE A 382 2.96 5.65 8.52
CA PHE A 382 3.86 6.78 8.58
C PHE A 382 3.25 7.95 7.83
N ARG A 383 3.32 9.12 8.44
CA ARG A 383 2.89 10.37 7.84
C ARG A 383 3.97 11.41 8.08
N PHE A 384 4.41 12.05 7.00
CA PHE A 384 5.34 13.15 7.02
C PHE A 384 4.68 14.39 6.41
N VAL A 385 4.81 15.54 7.09
CA VAL A 385 4.34 16.85 6.62
C VAL A 385 5.36 17.92 7.02
N GLY A 386 5.54 18.94 6.17
CA GLY A 386 6.16 20.20 6.58
C GLY A 386 7.58 20.45 6.04
N GLY A 387 8.08 21.66 6.28
CA GLY A 387 9.35 22.27 5.84
C GLY A 387 9.22 23.80 5.69
N VAL A 388 10.32 24.57 5.71
CA VAL A 388 10.28 26.06 5.53
C VAL A 388 10.44 26.48 4.08
N THR A 389 10.99 25.61 3.26
CA THR A 389 11.47 25.92 1.90
C THR A 389 10.34 26.16 0.90
N ASP A 390 10.69 26.68 -0.28
CA ASP A 390 9.75 26.93 -1.37
C ASP A 390 9.04 25.64 -1.82
N LEU A 391 7.91 25.79 -2.51
CA LEU A 391 7.03 24.68 -2.88
C LEU A 391 7.78 23.57 -3.67
N THR A 392 8.76 23.92 -4.50
CA THR A 392 9.49 22.94 -5.32
C THR A 392 10.39 22.04 -4.47
N ARG A 393 11.09 22.59 -3.48
CA ARG A 393 11.94 21.79 -2.56
C ARG A 393 11.12 20.88 -1.67
N ARG A 394 9.93 21.32 -1.22
CA ARG A 394 9.02 20.47 -0.43
C ARG A 394 8.53 19.28 -1.26
N SER A 395 8.15 19.51 -2.51
CA SER A 395 7.75 18.44 -3.44
C SER A 395 8.89 17.45 -3.73
N ARG A 396 10.13 17.94 -3.91
CA ARG A 396 11.31 17.07 -4.10
C ARG A 396 11.60 16.19 -2.88
N ARG A 397 11.54 16.75 -1.67
CA ARG A 397 11.69 15.98 -0.43
C ARG A 397 10.59 14.93 -0.30
N ALA A 398 9.34 15.30 -0.58
CA ALA A 398 8.22 14.36 -0.55
C ALA A 398 8.44 13.20 -1.53
N ARG A 399 8.96 13.48 -2.73
CA ARG A 399 9.33 12.46 -3.72
C ARG A 399 10.47 11.57 -3.24
N LEU A 400 11.57 12.14 -2.74
CA LEU A 400 12.68 11.38 -2.17
C LEU A 400 12.22 10.43 -1.07
N LEU A 401 11.39 10.92 -0.14
CA LEU A 401 10.84 10.10 0.94
C LEU A 401 9.97 8.99 0.39
N ALA A 402 9.15 9.27 -0.61
CA ALA A 402 8.31 8.25 -1.24
C ALA A 402 9.13 7.18 -1.96
N ASP A 403 10.21 7.56 -2.65
CA ASP A 403 11.09 6.62 -3.35
C ASP A 403 11.83 5.72 -2.34
N ILE A 404 12.34 6.29 -1.24
CA ILE A 404 12.94 5.52 -0.14
C ILE A 404 11.92 4.54 0.44
N LEU A 405 10.75 5.04 0.86
CA LEU A 405 9.72 4.23 1.51
C LEU A 405 9.20 3.12 0.59
N SER A 406 9.06 3.39 -0.72
CA SER A 406 8.65 2.40 -1.71
C SER A 406 9.67 1.27 -1.87
N LYS A 407 10.98 1.57 -1.81
CA LYS A 407 12.04 0.53 -1.80
C LYS A 407 11.96 -0.38 -0.58
N TYR A 408 11.49 0.14 0.55
CA TYR A 408 11.21 -0.66 1.76
C TYR A 408 9.80 -1.28 1.80
N HIS A 409 9.15 -1.38 0.63
CA HIS A 409 7.83 -1.99 0.44
C HIS A 409 6.69 -1.32 1.19
N PHE A 410 6.84 -0.04 1.55
CA PHE A 410 5.68 0.75 1.97
C PHE A 410 4.82 1.06 0.75
N LYS A 411 3.51 0.98 0.93
CA LYS A 411 2.58 1.64 0.02
C LYS A 411 2.58 3.12 0.35
N VAL A 412 3.00 3.95 -0.61
CA VAL A 412 3.12 5.40 -0.42
C VAL A 412 2.07 6.15 -1.25
N ASP A 413 1.43 7.14 -0.64
CA ASP A 413 0.53 8.10 -1.27
C ASP A 413 1.07 9.52 -1.01
N ILE A 414 1.30 10.31 -2.08
CA ILE A 414 1.79 11.70 -1.98
C ILE A 414 0.66 12.67 -2.32
N LYS A 415 0.48 13.71 -1.51
CA LYS A 415 -0.43 14.83 -1.80
C LYS A 415 0.26 16.15 -1.51
N GLY A 416 0.85 16.78 -2.52
CA GLY A 416 1.66 17.99 -2.32
C GLY A 416 2.94 17.65 -1.54
N ASP A 417 3.11 18.23 -0.35
CA ASP A 417 4.23 17.95 0.55
C ASP A 417 3.91 16.90 1.65
N LEU A 418 2.67 16.39 1.66
CA LEU A 418 2.25 15.29 2.52
C LEU A 418 2.70 13.96 1.90
N VAL A 419 3.46 13.17 2.68
CA VAL A 419 3.80 11.79 2.36
C VAL A 419 3.10 10.87 3.36
N LEU A 420 2.27 9.97 2.86
CA LEU A 420 1.64 8.91 3.63
C LEU A 420 2.23 7.57 3.21
N ALA A 421 2.66 6.74 4.14
CA ALA A 421 3.21 5.43 3.85
C ALA A 421 2.64 4.39 4.79
N ARG A 422 2.33 3.20 4.26
CA ARG A 422 1.72 2.12 5.06
C ARG A 422 2.21 0.73 4.68
N ILE A 423 2.29 -0.14 5.68
CA ILE A 423 2.52 -1.58 5.56
C ILE A 423 1.50 -2.29 6.43
N LEU A 424 0.97 -3.41 5.93
CA LEU A 424 0.05 -4.29 6.63
C LEU A 424 0.55 -5.73 6.55
N HIS A 425 0.25 -6.51 7.58
CA HIS A 425 0.30 -7.98 7.56
C HIS A 425 1.70 -8.61 7.46
N LEU A 426 2.73 -7.91 7.96
CA LEU A 426 4.10 -8.46 7.99
C LEU A 426 4.38 -9.23 9.30
N PRO A 427 5.21 -10.29 9.23
CA PRO A 427 5.79 -10.93 10.41
C PRO A 427 6.57 -9.93 11.28
N GLN A 428 6.62 -10.19 12.59
CA GLN A 428 7.25 -9.31 13.58
C GLN A 428 8.71 -8.96 13.26
N GLU A 429 9.52 -9.93 12.81
CA GLU A 429 10.92 -9.69 12.42
C GLU A 429 11.06 -8.74 11.22
N GLU A 430 10.18 -8.89 10.23
CA GLU A 430 10.17 -8.01 9.06
C GLU A 430 9.69 -6.61 9.45
N MET A 431 8.69 -6.51 10.32
CA MET A 431 8.23 -5.24 10.91
C MET A 431 9.37 -4.49 11.60
N ARG A 432 10.15 -5.19 12.45
CA ARG A 432 11.32 -4.63 13.14
C ARG A 432 12.31 -4.02 12.14
N ARG A 433 12.67 -4.75 11.08
CA ARG A 433 13.59 -4.26 10.04
C ARG A 433 13.10 -2.97 9.38
N ARG A 434 11.80 -2.86 9.08
CA ARG A 434 11.23 -1.65 8.46
C ARG A 434 11.18 -0.48 9.44
N LEU A 435 10.93 -0.73 10.72
CA LEU A 435 10.98 0.30 11.76
C LEU A 435 12.39 0.85 11.97
N ILE A 436 13.42 -0.01 11.93
CA ILE A 436 14.82 0.45 11.98
C ILE A 436 15.11 1.38 10.80
N ALA A 437 14.76 0.97 9.57
CA ALA A 437 14.94 1.80 8.38
C ALA A 437 14.16 3.12 8.48
N LEU A 438 12.96 3.10 9.05
CA LEU A 438 12.13 4.28 9.25
C LEU A 438 12.72 5.22 10.32
N GLY A 439 13.31 4.68 11.39
CA GLY A 439 14.04 5.46 12.39
C GLY A 439 15.25 6.19 11.80
N GLN A 440 16.00 5.52 10.92
CA GLN A 440 17.08 6.15 10.19
C GLN A 440 16.59 7.27 9.27
N LEU A 441 15.48 7.03 8.54
CA LEU A 441 14.86 8.03 7.68
C LEU A 441 14.47 9.29 8.47
N VAL A 442 13.88 9.12 9.65
CA VAL A 442 13.53 10.24 10.54
C VAL A 442 14.77 11.06 10.91
N GLY A 443 15.89 10.43 11.27
CA GLY A 443 17.14 11.14 11.55
C GLY A 443 17.70 11.86 10.33
N PHE A 444 17.62 11.22 9.15
CA PHE A 444 18.13 11.74 7.89
C PHE A 444 17.34 12.96 7.36
N THR A 445 16.01 12.97 7.54
CA THR A 445 15.14 14.05 7.04
C THR A 445 15.51 15.45 7.53
N ARG A 446 16.14 15.56 8.70
CA ARG A 446 16.59 16.84 9.28
C ARG A 446 17.62 17.57 8.41
N GLN A 447 18.45 16.84 7.67
CA GLN A 447 19.56 17.40 6.87
C GLN A 447 19.12 17.80 5.44
N LEU A 448 18.00 17.25 4.96
CA LEU A 448 17.57 17.37 3.58
C LEU A 448 17.11 18.79 3.20
N ASP A 449 16.63 19.59 4.15
CA ASP A 449 16.04 20.91 3.88
C ASP A 449 17.00 21.94 3.29
N MET A 450 18.31 21.81 3.55
CA MET A 450 19.32 22.71 3.00
C MET A 450 20.04 22.19 1.75
N GLN A 451 19.94 20.87 1.49
CA GLN A 451 20.81 20.21 0.51
C GLN A 451 20.11 19.84 -0.81
N LEU A 452 18.78 19.79 -0.84
CA LEU A 452 18.00 19.50 -2.06
C LEU A 452 17.82 20.76 -2.93
N LYS A 453 18.74 21.01 -3.87
CA LYS A 453 18.73 22.15 -4.78
C LYS A 453 18.30 21.77 -6.21
N SER A 454 18.53 20.52 -6.63
CA SER A 454 18.24 19.97 -7.96
C SER A 454 17.49 18.62 -7.89
N ASP A 455 17.01 18.12 -9.03
CA ASP A 455 16.42 16.77 -9.12
C ASP A 455 17.50 15.66 -9.16
N GLU A 456 18.73 15.98 -9.60
CA GLU A 456 19.89 15.06 -9.54
C GLU A 456 20.30 14.76 -8.09
N ASP A 457 20.14 15.74 -7.20
CA ASP A 457 20.40 15.58 -5.76
C ASP A 457 19.51 14.48 -5.15
N VAL A 458 18.28 14.31 -5.64
CA VAL A 458 17.33 13.28 -5.15
C VAL A 458 17.89 11.88 -5.39
N GLY A 459 18.42 11.61 -6.58
CA GLY A 459 19.02 10.31 -6.92
C GLY A 459 20.27 10.02 -6.08
N HIS A 460 21.14 11.02 -5.92
CA HIS A 460 22.36 10.88 -5.13
C HIS A 460 22.09 10.61 -3.65
N PHE A 461 21.14 11.32 -3.04
CA PHE A 461 20.75 11.09 -1.64
C PHE A 461 20.03 9.76 -1.44
N LEU A 462 19.24 9.32 -2.43
CA LEU A 462 18.61 8.00 -2.40
C LEU A 462 19.67 6.89 -2.37
N GLU A 463 20.68 6.95 -3.23
CA GLU A 463 21.80 6.00 -3.26
C GLU A 463 22.63 6.04 -1.97
N ALA A 464 22.96 7.24 -1.49
CA ALA A 464 23.70 7.41 -0.23
C ALA A 464 22.94 6.85 0.98
N PHE A 465 21.62 6.98 1.00
CA PHE A 465 20.78 6.40 2.06
C PHE A 465 20.78 4.87 2.00
N ILE A 466 20.66 4.29 0.79
CA ILE A 466 20.67 2.84 0.60
C ILE A 466 22.02 2.22 0.97
N GLN A 467 23.12 2.84 0.56
CA GLN A 467 24.47 2.36 0.89
C GLN A 467 24.75 2.37 2.40
N ARG A 468 24.08 3.22 3.18
CA ARG A 468 24.19 3.21 4.65
C ARG A 468 23.35 2.12 5.31
N LEU A 469 22.33 1.60 4.61
CA LEU A 469 21.41 0.57 5.10
C LEU A 469 21.88 -0.85 4.80
N GLU A 470 22.64 -1.04 3.72
CA GLU A 470 23.29 -2.30 3.37
C GLU A 470 24.79 -2.18 3.68
N PRO A 471 25.27 -2.46 4.90
CA PRO A 471 26.69 -2.67 5.10
C PRO A 471 27.11 -3.81 4.16
N ALA A 472 28.11 -3.54 3.30
CA ALA A 472 28.63 -4.47 2.32
C ALA A 472 28.70 -5.90 2.88
N GLY A 473 27.77 -6.75 2.45
CA GLY A 473 27.85 -8.19 2.65
C GLY A 473 28.97 -8.73 1.77
N ASP A 474 29.98 -9.33 2.40
CA ASP A 474 30.99 -10.19 1.81
C ASP A 474 31.60 -9.73 0.48
N SER A 475 32.44 -8.70 0.54
CA SER A 475 33.56 -8.62 -0.41
C SER A 475 34.52 -9.79 -0.11
N PRO A 476 34.88 -10.64 -1.09
CA PRO A 476 35.79 -11.74 -0.86
C PRO A 476 37.13 -11.18 -0.38
N SER A 477 37.63 -11.76 0.71
CA SER A 477 38.95 -11.46 1.26
C SER A 477 39.98 -11.52 0.12
N PRO A 478 40.87 -10.52 -0.04
CA PRO A 478 41.96 -10.66 -0.99
C PRO A 478 42.83 -11.82 -0.50
N GLN A 479 42.85 -12.90 -1.28
CA GLN A 479 43.74 -14.02 -1.06
C GLN A 479 45.16 -13.49 -0.86
N GLY A 480 45.73 -13.81 0.29
CA GLY A 480 47.12 -13.53 0.60
C GLY A 480 48.01 -14.27 -0.39
N GLY A 481 48.52 -13.56 -1.38
CA GLY A 481 49.72 -13.94 -2.12
C GLY A 481 50.93 -13.74 -1.22
N LYS A 482 51.29 -14.78 -0.45
CA LYS A 482 52.65 -14.92 0.08
C LYS A 482 53.42 -15.86 -0.84
N ASP A 483 54.04 -15.27 -1.87
CA ASP A 483 55.29 -15.80 -2.38
C ASP A 483 56.38 -15.43 -1.36
N GLY A 484 56.93 -16.45 -0.71
CA GLY A 484 57.98 -16.32 0.28
C GLY A 484 58.84 -17.57 0.24
N THR A 485 59.73 -17.61 -0.74
CA THR A 485 60.82 -18.58 -0.91
C THR A 485 61.58 -18.82 0.39
N GLU A 486 61.71 -20.11 0.73
CA GLU A 486 62.62 -20.64 1.74
C GLU A 486 64.08 -20.24 1.44
N GLN A 487 64.78 -19.64 2.42
CA GLN A 487 66.21 -19.87 2.59
C GLN A 487 66.59 -19.99 4.09
N VAL A 488 66.86 -21.25 4.39
CA VAL A 488 67.51 -21.94 5.51
C VAL A 488 68.76 -21.26 6.14
N LYS A 489 68.84 -21.32 7.49
CA LYS A 489 70.01 -21.33 8.42
C LYS A 489 70.86 -20.03 8.52
N ASN A 490 71.28 -19.52 9.69
CA ASN A 490 71.92 -20.16 10.84
C ASN A 490 72.19 -19.15 11.99
N SER A 491 72.20 -19.65 13.24
CA SER A 491 73.06 -19.29 14.40
C SER A 491 73.12 -17.87 15.03
N HIS A 492 72.54 -17.80 16.24
CA HIS A 492 73.12 -17.32 17.53
C HIS A 492 73.25 -15.80 17.88
N PRO A 493 73.28 -15.47 19.20
CA PRO A 493 72.63 -14.28 19.76
C PRO A 493 73.58 -13.22 20.36
N GLY A 494 73.02 -12.06 20.68
CA GLY A 494 73.53 -11.17 21.73
C GLY A 494 73.99 -9.80 21.25
N ARG A 495 73.24 -8.75 21.54
CA ARG A 495 73.43 -7.87 22.71
C ARG A 495 72.27 -6.88 22.82
#